data_AF-A0A7W1YH84-F1
#
_entry.id   AF-A0A7W1YH84-F1
#
_cell.length_a   1.000
_cell.length_b   1.000
_cell.length_c   1.000
_cell.angle_alpha   90.00
_cell.angle_beta   90.00
_cell.angle_gamma   90.00
#
_symmetry.space_group_name_H-M   'P 1'
#
loop_
_entity.id
_entity.type
_entity.pdbx_description
1 polymer ?
#
loop_
_entity_poly.entity_id
_entity_poly.type
_entity_poly.pdbx_seq_one_letter_code
_entity_poly.pdbx_strand_id
1 'polypeptide(L)'
;MIIVYLVLAIICLMVITAFYGKINIRKHWIGFAALVLLVAMMAIFFRQTFFVTGSPYHEIHKQVASTDLSSESVNGVKIDQVLSTAAQKKDFKSKEVTDKSLQKEIKVLVPKKKEKATYWVSIEDADKNRVIHIEYGSDKLTTSRGIKFGDSVDKVTSTYGSAYRNLTKSDRYEQELVYEDKDNNIELRFGFWDNKVEMIWLTALDKAPI
;
A
#
# COMPACT_ATOMS: atom_id res chain seq x y z
N MET A 1 -13.55 -8.82 21.19
CA MET A 1 -14.27 -9.64 20.19
C MET A 1 -14.87 -10.92 20.78
N ILE A 2 -14.11 -11.77 21.48
CA ILE A 2 -14.60 -13.04 22.06
C ILE A 2 -15.85 -12.86 22.94
N ILE A 3 -15.87 -11.82 23.78
CA ILE A 3 -17.01 -11.54 24.69
C ILE A 3 -18.30 -11.20 23.90
N VAL A 4 -18.20 -10.49 22.78
CA VAL A 4 -19.36 -10.13 21.95
C VAL A 4 -19.97 -11.38 21.29
N TYR A 5 -19.13 -12.30 20.83
CA TYR A 5 -19.59 -13.58 20.27
C TYR A 5 -20.22 -14.48 21.32
N LEU A 6 -19.68 -14.49 22.54
CA LEU A 6 -20.25 -15.24 23.66
C LEU A 6 -21.66 -14.72 24.01
N VAL A 7 -21.82 -13.39 24.08
CA VAL A 7 -23.12 -12.75 24.36
C VAL A 7 -24.13 -13.03 23.25
N LEU A 8 -23.74 -12.95 21.98
CA LEU A 8 -24.62 -13.28 20.85
C LEU A 8 -25.03 -14.76 20.83
N ALA A 9 -24.10 -15.67 21.15
CA ALA A 9 -24.40 -17.10 21.24
C ALA A 9 -25.41 -17.41 22.35
N ILE A 10 -25.28 -16.76 23.51
CA ILE A 10 -26.23 -16.90 24.62
C ILE A 10 -27.62 -16.38 24.22
N ILE A 11 -27.71 -15.23 23.55
CA ILE A 11 -28.99 -14.66 23.08
C ILE A 11 -29.65 -15.62 22.06
N CYS A 12 -28.90 -16.17 21.11
CA CYS A 12 -29.43 -17.17 20.18
C CYS A 12 -29.95 -18.42 20.90
N LEU A 13 -29.24 -18.92 21.92
CA LEU A 13 -29.66 -20.08 22.72
C LEU A 13 -30.93 -19.80 23.54
N MET A 14 -31.07 -18.59 24.10
CA MET A 14 -32.28 -18.16 24.81
C MET A 14 -33.49 -18.05 23.87
N VAL A 15 -33.27 -17.56 22.64
CA VAL A 15 -34.35 -17.50 21.64
C VAL A 15 -34.75 -18.90 21.18
N ILE A 16 -33.80 -19.79 20.87
CA ILE A 16 -34.08 -21.18 20.47
C ILE A 16 -34.86 -21.94 21.56
N THR A 17 -34.47 -21.77 22.82
CA THR A 17 -35.16 -22.43 23.95
C THR A 17 -36.55 -21.85 24.19
N ALA A 18 -36.76 -20.55 24.00
CA ALA A 18 -38.09 -19.92 24.08
C ALA A 18 -39.07 -20.38 22.97
N PHE A 19 -38.55 -20.93 21.86
CA PHE A 19 -39.32 -21.45 20.74
C PHE A 19 -39.41 -22.99 20.68
N TYR A 20 -38.92 -23.71 21.70
CA TYR A 20 -38.95 -25.17 21.78
C TYR A 20 -40.38 -25.67 22.14
N GLY A 21 -41.30 -25.59 21.18
CA GLY A 21 -42.71 -25.97 21.30
C GLY A 21 -43.46 -25.82 19.97
N LYS A 22 -44.77 -26.11 19.91
CA LYS A 22 -45.59 -26.05 18.68
C LYS A 22 -45.72 -24.60 18.19
N ILE A 23 -44.78 -24.16 17.34
CA ILE A 23 -44.64 -22.76 16.89
C ILE A 23 -45.91 -22.31 16.13
N ASN A 24 -46.62 -21.33 16.69
CA ASN A 24 -47.71 -20.63 16.00
C ASN A 24 -47.23 -19.22 15.59
N ILE A 25 -46.85 -19.07 14.32
CA ILE A 25 -46.27 -17.85 13.74
C ILE A 25 -47.18 -16.63 13.94
N ARG A 26 -48.51 -16.80 13.92
CA ARG A 26 -49.47 -15.70 14.16
C ARG A 26 -49.44 -15.17 15.59
N LYS A 27 -49.16 -16.03 16.58
CA LYS A 27 -49.18 -15.67 18.01
C LYS A 27 -47.83 -15.12 18.49
N HIS A 28 -46.74 -15.46 17.81
CA HIS A 28 -45.36 -15.08 18.19
C HIS A 28 -44.67 -14.17 17.15
N TRP A 29 -45.44 -13.44 16.37
CA TRP A 29 -44.96 -12.62 15.25
C TRP A 29 -43.90 -11.57 15.66
N ILE A 30 -43.99 -11.01 16.87
CA ILE A 30 -43.02 -10.06 17.41
C ILE A 30 -41.65 -10.72 17.61
N GLY A 31 -41.62 -11.95 18.14
CA GLY A 31 -40.37 -12.69 18.33
C GLY A 31 -39.74 -13.09 17.00
N PHE A 32 -40.55 -13.42 16.00
CA PHE A 32 -40.06 -13.69 14.65
C PHE A 32 -39.50 -12.42 13.98
N ALA A 33 -40.20 -11.29 14.10
CA ALA A 33 -39.72 -10.00 13.60
C ALA A 33 -38.39 -9.59 14.26
N ALA A 34 -38.26 -9.78 15.58
CA ALA A 34 -37.02 -9.52 16.30
C ALA A 34 -35.87 -10.41 15.84
N LEU A 35 -36.14 -11.71 15.59
CA LEU A 35 -35.13 -12.64 15.06
C LEU A 35 -34.64 -12.21 13.67
N VAL A 36 -35.56 -11.87 12.76
CA VAL A 36 -35.22 -11.39 11.41
C VAL A 36 -34.37 -10.12 11.47
N LEU A 37 -34.74 -9.19 12.35
CA LEU A 37 -34.00 -7.93 12.53
C LEU A 37 -32.60 -8.18 13.11
N LEU A 38 -32.46 -9.12 14.04
CA LEU A 38 -31.18 -9.52 14.62
C LEU A 38 -30.27 -10.20 13.58
N VAL A 39 -30.80 -11.08 12.74
CA VAL A 39 -30.07 -11.68 11.61
C VAL A 39 -29.64 -10.61 10.60
N ALA A 40 -30.51 -9.65 10.28
CA ALA A 40 -30.18 -8.55 9.38
C ALA A 40 -29.04 -7.66 9.96
N MET A 41 -29.10 -7.33 11.25
CA MET A 41 -28.02 -6.58 11.93
C MET A 41 -26.70 -7.37 11.94
N MET A 42 -26.75 -8.69 12.21
CA MET A 42 -25.56 -9.54 12.12
C MET A 42 -24.99 -9.55 10.69
N ALA A 43 -25.82 -9.63 9.66
CA ALA A 43 -25.37 -9.60 8.27
C ALA A 43 -24.70 -8.27 7.90
N ILE A 44 -25.25 -7.13 8.35
CA ILE A 44 -24.65 -5.81 8.16
C ILE A 44 -23.31 -5.71 8.89
N PHE A 45 -23.25 -6.17 10.14
CA PHE A 45 -22.03 -6.15 10.94
C PHE A 45 -20.94 -7.06 10.36
N PHE A 46 -21.29 -8.28 9.92
CA PHE A 46 -20.36 -9.18 9.22
C PHE A 46 -19.86 -8.55 7.92
N ARG A 47 -20.73 -7.89 7.15
CA ARG A 47 -20.33 -7.16 5.94
C ARG A 47 -19.30 -6.08 6.25
N GLN A 48 -19.56 -5.23 7.24
CA GLN A 48 -18.62 -4.15 7.62
C GLN A 48 -17.30 -4.70 8.15
N THR A 49 -17.33 -5.66 9.07
CA THR A 49 -16.12 -6.14 9.73
C THR A 49 -15.22 -7.00 8.83
N PHE A 50 -15.81 -7.93 8.06
CA PHE A 50 -15.03 -8.88 7.26
C PHE A 50 -14.77 -8.41 5.82
N PHE A 51 -15.74 -7.75 5.18
CA PHE A 51 -15.58 -7.34 3.78
C PHE A 51 -15.07 -5.91 3.62
N VAL A 52 -15.34 -5.02 4.57
CA VAL A 52 -14.94 -3.61 4.45
C VAL A 52 -13.67 -3.28 5.20
N THR A 53 -13.43 -3.78 6.42
CA THR A 53 -12.20 -3.44 7.17
C THR A 53 -11.08 -4.49 7.10
N GLY A 54 -11.42 -5.76 6.90
CA GLY A 54 -10.45 -6.86 6.83
C GLY A 54 -10.04 -7.26 5.41
N SER A 55 -10.60 -6.62 4.39
CA SER A 55 -10.30 -6.94 2.98
C SER A 55 -9.02 -6.24 2.52
N PRO A 56 -8.16 -6.91 1.73
CA PRO A 56 -7.04 -6.26 1.03
C PRO A 56 -7.47 -5.02 0.24
N TYR A 57 -8.70 -5.03 -0.29
CA TYR A 57 -9.31 -3.89 -0.99
C TYR A 57 -9.41 -2.63 -0.13
N HIS A 58 -9.61 -2.78 1.18
CA HIS A 58 -9.69 -1.64 2.08
C HIS A 58 -8.35 -0.93 2.22
N GLU A 59 -7.29 -1.68 2.50
CA GLU A 59 -5.96 -1.09 2.69
C GLU A 59 -5.42 -0.51 1.38
N ILE A 60 -5.77 -1.08 0.22
CA ILE A 60 -5.44 -0.52 -1.09
C ILE A 60 -6.09 0.86 -1.29
N HIS A 61 -7.37 1.02 -0.94
CA HIS A 61 -8.12 2.26 -1.17
C HIS A 61 -8.26 3.17 0.05
N LYS A 62 -7.59 2.83 1.15
CA LYS A 62 -7.62 3.60 2.38
C LYS A 62 -6.97 4.95 2.16
N GLN A 63 -7.72 6.01 2.43
CA GLN A 63 -7.14 7.35 2.43
C GLN A 63 -6.25 7.52 3.66
N VAL A 64 -4.99 7.85 3.42
CA VAL A 64 -4.02 8.20 4.45
C VAL A 64 -3.68 9.68 4.39
N ALA A 65 -3.23 10.23 5.52
CA ALA A 65 -2.76 11.60 5.60
C ALA A 65 -1.48 11.77 4.76
N SER A 66 -1.26 13.00 4.27
CA SER A 66 -0.05 13.32 3.51
C SER A 66 1.17 13.30 4.43
N THR A 67 2.27 12.72 3.95
CA THR A 67 3.59 12.75 4.59
C THR A 67 4.49 13.62 3.72
N ASP A 68 5.23 14.57 4.31
CA ASP A 68 6.15 15.43 3.54
C ASP A 68 7.35 14.63 3.02
N LEU A 69 7.40 14.39 1.72
CA LEU A 69 8.45 13.66 1.01
C LEU A 69 9.24 14.59 0.06
N SER A 70 9.07 15.91 0.16
CA SER A 70 9.72 16.91 -0.72
C SER A 70 11.26 16.83 -0.77
N SER A 71 11.86 16.34 0.32
CA SER A 71 13.30 16.13 0.44
C SER A 71 13.78 14.80 -0.16
N GLU A 72 12.89 13.86 -0.45
CA GLU A 72 13.27 12.54 -0.93
C GLU A 72 13.98 12.59 -2.28
N SER A 73 15.07 11.84 -2.37
CA SER A 73 15.88 11.74 -3.57
C SER A 73 16.76 10.49 -3.51
N VAL A 74 17.23 10.02 -4.65
CA VAL A 74 18.23 8.95 -4.73
C VAL A 74 19.42 9.49 -5.52
N ASN A 75 20.57 9.63 -4.86
CA ASN A 75 21.77 10.24 -5.46
C ASN A 75 21.50 11.60 -6.13
N GLY A 76 20.65 12.42 -5.49
CA GLY A 76 20.28 13.74 -6.00
C GLY A 76 19.25 13.74 -7.13
N VAL A 77 18.74 12.58 -7.54
CA VAL A 77 17.62 12.47 -8.49
C VAL A 77 16.30 12.48 -7.72
N LYS A 78 15.37 13.35 -8.13
CA LYS A 78 14.04 13.50 -7.53
C LYS A 78 12.92 13.08 -8.49
N ILE A 79 11.77 12.72 -7.94
CA ILE A 79 10.51 12.67 -8.69
C ILE A 79 10.20 14.05 -9.27
N ASP A 80 9.60 14.08 -10.46
CA ASP A 80 9.27 15.25 -11.26
C ASP A 80 10.46 16.10 -11.74
N GLN A 81 11.70 15.68 -11.44
CA GLN A 81 12.88 16.30 -12.03
C GLN A 81 12.93 16.06 -13.55
N VAL A 82 13.17 17.12 -14.31
CA VAL A 82 13.44 17.02 -15.76
C VAL A 82 14.93 16.76 -15.98
N LEU A 83 15.28 15.57 -16.49
CA LEU A 83 16.66 15.19 -16.77
C LEU A 83 17.05 15.57 -18.20
N SER A 84 17.91 16.57 -18.36
CA SER A 84 18.41 16.94 -19.69
C SER A 84 19.10 15.77 -20.40
N THR A 85 19.00 15.73 -21.74
CA THR A 85 19.66 14.71 -22.56
C THR A 85 21.18 14.64 -22.31
N ALA A 86 21.80 15.78 -21.98
CA ALA A 86 23.21 15.86 -21.60
C ALA A 86 23.49 15.13 -20.26
N ALA A 87 22.69 15.41 -19.23
CA ALA A 87 22.80 14.72 -17.93
C ALA A 87 22.56 13.22 -18.07
N GLN A 88 21.51 12.82 -18.82
CA GLN A 88 21.24 11.42 -19.12
C GLN A 88 22.45 10.73 -19.78
N LYS A 89 23.02 11.35 -20.82
CA LYS A 89 24.19 10.80 -21.54
C LYS A 89 25.45 10.81 -20.68
N LYS A 90 25.59 11.71 -19.72
CA LYS A 90 26.77 11.77 -18.85
C LYS A 90 26.71 10.69 -17.77
N ASP A 91 25.57 10.61 -17.07
CA ASP A 91 25.47 9.91 -15.79
C ASP A 91 24.76 8.54 -15.90
N PHE A 92 24.01 8.30 -16.99
CA PHE A 92 23.19 7.10 -17.16
C PHE A 92 23.41 6.35 -18.49
N LYS A 93 23.09 5.06 -18.49
CA LYS A 93 22.89 4.20 -19.66
C LYS A 93 21.40 3.92 -19.77
N SER A 94 20.88 3.88 -21.00
CA SER A 94 19.52 3.43 -21.23
C SER A 94 19.45 1.91 -21.09
N LYS A 95 18.40 1.41 -20.45
CA LYS A 95 18.01 0.00 -20.46
C LYS A 95 16.77 -0.13 -21.33
N GLU A 96 16.69 -1.22 -22.08
CA GLU A 96 15.50 -1.54 -22.87
C GLU A 96 14.33 -1.90 -21.93
N VAL A 97 13.14 -1.39 -22.24
CA VAL A 97 11.92 -1.72 -21.52
C VAL A 97 11.40 -3.04 -22.09
N THR A 98 11.27 -4.07 -21.26
CA THR A 98 10.84 -5.41 -21.71
C THR A 98 9.40 -5.41 -22.25
N ASP A 99 8.53 -4.58 -21.66
CA ASP A 99 7.15 -4.43 -22.10
C ASP A 99 7.05 -3.51 -23.32
N LYS A 100 6.66 -4.08 -24.46
CA LYS A 100 6.52 -3.35 -25.74
C LYS A 100 5.48 -2.24 -25.70
N SER A 101 4.46 -2.33 -24.84
CA SER A 101 3.46 -1.27 -24.68
C SER A 101 4.08 -0.04 -24.01
N LEU A 102 4.91 -0.26 -22.99
CA LEU A 102 5.57 0.78 -22.22
C LEU A 102 6.81 1.37 -22.91
N GLN A 103 7.40 0.69 -23.89
CA GLN A 103 8.57 1.17 -24.65
C GLN A 103 8.36 2.56 -25.29
N LYS A 104 7.12 2.92 -25.61
CA LYS A 104 6.76 4.24 -26.18
C LYS A 104 6.41 5.27 -25.12
N GLU A 105 6.23 4.87 -23.87
CA GLU A 105 5.73 5.73 -22.79
C GLU A 105 6.84 6.10 -21.81
N ILE A 106 7.79 5.18 -21.59
CA ILE A 106 8.85 5.34 -20.61
C ILE A 106 10.21 4.97 -21.18
N LYS A 107 11.24 5.62 -20.64
CA LYS A 107 12.64 5.22 -20.83
C LYS A 107 13.25 4.90 -19.47
N VAL A 108 13.93 3.77 -19.38
CA VAL A 108 14.61 3.34 -18.16
C VAL A 108 16.09 3.69 -18.25
N LEU A 109 16.58 4.36 -17.22
CA LEU A 109 17.94 4.83 -17.05
C LEU A 109 18.60 4.10 -15.89
N VAL A 110 19.84 3.66 -16.09
CA VAL A 110 20.66 2.98 -15.08
C VAL A 110 22.00 3.72 -14.97
N PRO A 111 22.52 3.99 -13.76
CA PRO A 111 23.77 4.73 -13.57
C PRO A 111 24.97 4.12 -14.30
N LYS A 112 25.86 4.97 -14.85
CA LYS A 112 27.00 4.55 -15.66
C LYS A 112 28.15 3.93 -14.88
N LYS A 113 28.49 4.44 -13.69
CA LYS A 113 29.54 3.94 -12.78
C LYS A 113 29.65 4.81 -11.52
N LYS A 114 29.54 4.22 -10.34
CA LYS A 114 30.53 4.17 -9.24
C LYS A 114 29.86 3.52 -8.04
N GLU A 115 30.38 2.35 -7.65
CA GLU A 115 29.86 1.48 -6.60
C GLU A 115 28.56 0.73 -6.94
N LYS A 116 28.42 -0.48 -6.40
CA LYS A 116 27.37 -1.49 -6.68
C LYS A 116 25.92 -1.06 -6.37
N ALA A 117 25.67 0.23 -6.11
CA ALA A 117 24.35 0.79 -5.89
C ALA A 117 23.55 0.71 -7.19
N THR A 118 22.73 -0.34 -7.31
CA THR A 118 21.87 -0.54 -8.47
C THR A 118 20.54 0.12 -8.18
N TYR A 119 20.28 1.24 -8.84
CA TYR A 119 18.96 1.87 -8.86
C TYR A 119 18.57 2.18 -10.29
N TRP A 120 17.27 2.14 -10.57
CA TRP A 120 16.72 2.36 -11.90
C TRP A 120 15.84 3.60 -11.84
N VAL A 121 15.96 4.45 -12.85
CA VAL A 121 15.16 5.67 -12.98
C VAL A 121 14.31 5.52 -14.24
N SER A 122 13.00 5.54 -14.10
CA SER A 122 12.10 5.65 -15.24
C SER A 122 11.73 7.10 -15.46
N ILE A 123 11.86 7.55 -16.70
CA ILE A 123 11.42 8.86 -17.15
C ILE A 123 10.27 8.71 -18.15
N GLU A 124 9.36 9.68 -18.19
CA GLU A 124 8.42 9.80 -19.32
C GLU A 124 9.16 9.95 -20.64
N ASP A 125 8.52 9.51 -21.72
CA ASP A 125 9.04 9.51 -23.10
C ASP A 125 9.76 10.82 -23.52
N ALA A 126 10.58 10.68 -24.57
CA ALA A 126 11.81 11.40 -24.91
C ALA A 126 11.76 12.94 -24.90
N ASP A 127 10.58 13.54 -24.93
CA ASP A 127 10.42 15.00 -24.95
C ASP A 127 10.17 15.61 -23.56
N LYS A 128 9.58 14.85 -22.63
CA LYS A 128 9.33 15.35 -21.27
C LYS A 128 10.51 15.14 -20.35
N ASN A 129 11.18 13.99 -20.46
CA ASN A 129 12.32 13.60 -19.62
C ASN A 129 12.09 13.77 -18.10
N ARG A 130 10.81 13.71 -17.69
CA ARG A 130 10.37 13.85 -16.29
C ARG A 130 10.60 12.52 -15.58
N VAL A 131 11.29 12.55 -14.45
CA VAL A 131 11.45 11.37 -13.58
C VAL A 131 10.11 11.03 -12.94
N ILE A 132 9.63 9.82 -13.18
CA ILE A 132 8.35 9.33 -12.68
C ILE A 132 8.49 8.15 -11.73
N HIS A 133 9.65 7.50 -11.72
CA HIS A 133 9.88 6.36 -10.84
C HIS A 133 11.36 6.15 -10.58
N ILE A 134 11.71 5.84 -9.34
CA ILE A 134 13.04 5.43 -8.91
C ILE A 134 12.90 4.19 -8.05
N GLU A 135 13.58 3.10 -8.42
CA GLU A 135 13.60 1.82 -7.69
C GLU A 135 15.01 1.50 -7.23
N TYR A 136 15.17 1.07 -5.98
CA TYR A 136 16.46 0.56 -5.49
C TYR A 136 16.34 -0.45 -4.34
N GLY A 137 17.22 -1.46 -4.40
CA GLY A 137 17.43 -2.46 -3.35
C GLY A 137 18.93 -2.63 -3.11
N SER A 138 19.54 -1.69 -2.38
CA SER A 138 20.97 -1.70 -2.09
C SER A 138 21.27 -1.12 -0.72
N ASP A 139 22.19 -1.76 0.00
CA ASP A 139 22.76 -1.30 1.27
C ASP A 139 23.58 -0.01 1.18
N LYS A 140 23.95 0.40 -0.04
CA LYS A 140 24.72 1.61 -0.33
C LYS A 140 23.87 2.86 -0.52
N LEU A 141 22.56 2.69 -0.68
CA LEU A 141 21.63 3.79 -0.88
C LEU A 141 20.75 3.94 0.35
N THR A 142 20.42 5.18 0.65
CA THR A 142 19.51 5.53 1.72
C THR A 142 18.45 6.49 1.19
N THR A 143 17.27 6.48 1.82
CA THR A 143 16.33 7.58 1.69
C THR A 143 16.94 8.87 2.23
N SER A 144 16.31 10.01 1.96
CA SER A 144 16.76 11.30 2.50
C SER A 144 16.70 11.35 4.03
N ARG A 145 15.87 10.50 4.65
CA ARG A 145 15.76 10.35 6.11
C ARG A 145 16.60 9.20 6.69
N GLY A 146 17.45 8.56 5.87
CA GLY A 146 18.43 7.58 6.32
C GLY A 146 17.92 6.14 6.49
N ILE A 147 16.77 5.79 5.89
CA ILE A 147 16.34 4.39 5.77
C ILE A 147 17.14 3.71 4.66
N LYS A 148 17.62 2.50 4.93
CA LYS A 148 18.38 1.69 3.97
C LYS A 148 17.87 0.25 3.94
N PHE A 149 18.38 -0.49 2.95
CA PHE A 149 18.19 -1.94 2.88
C PHE A 149 18.58 -2.63 4.20
N GLY A 150 17.73 -3.55 4.66
CA GLY A 150 17.88 -4.29 5.90
C GLY A 150 17.34 -3.59 7.16
N ASP A 151 16.91 -2.32 7.08
CA ASP A 151 16.26 -1.65 8.21
C ASP A 151 14.90 -2.27 8.53
N SER A 152 14.46 -2.19 9.80
CA SER A 152 13.21 -2.81 10.23
C SER A 152 11.98 -1.97 9.92
N VAL A 153 10.80 -2.61 9.91
CA VAL A 153 9.51 -1.91 9.82
C VAL A 153 9.37 -0.86 10.93
N ASP A 154 9.79 -1.18 12.16
CA ASP A 154 9.75 -0.25 13.29
C ASP A 154 10.61 1.00 13.06
N LYS A 155 11.78 0.84 12.41
CA LYS A 155 12.64 1.98 12.07
C LYS A 155 12.00 2.85 10.98
N VAL A 156 11.38 2.23 9.98
CA VAL A 156 10.66 2.98 8.93
C VAL A 156 9.49 3.77 9.52
N THR A 157 8.66 3.13 10.33
CA THR A 157 7.47 3.76 10.92
C THR A 157 7.82 4.84 11.94
N SER A 158 8.90 4.69 12.70
CA SER A 158 9.41 5.77 13.57
C SER A 158 10.02 6.95 12.79
N THR A 159 10.55 6.73 11.59
CA THR A 159 11.18 7.77 10.76
C THR A 159 10.18 8.55 9.90
N TYR A 160 9.16 7.88 9.37
CA TYR A 160 8.16 8.48 8.48
C TYR A 160 6.80 8.70 9.14
N GLY A 161 6.57 8.13 10.33
CA GLY A 161 5.31 8.22 11.05
C GLY A 161 4.33 7.11 10.67
N SER A 162 3.11 7.22 11.20
CA SER A 162 2.04 6.22 11.08
C SER A 162 1.06 6.46 9.93
N ALA A 163 1.27 7.52 9.14
CA ALA A 163 0.42 7.90 8.02
C ALA A 163 0.78 7.09 6.75
N TYR A 164 0.56 5.78 6.79
CA TYR A 164 0.83 4.88 5.67
C TYR A 164 -0.30 3.89 5.40
N ARG A 165 -0.39 3.42 4.15
CA ARG A 165 -1.17 2.22 3.79
C ARG A 165 -0.33 0.98 4.08
N ASN A 166 -0.94 -0.05 4.66
CA ASN A 166 -0.25 -1.30 4.98
C ASN A 166 -0.72 -2.40 4.03
N LEU A 167 0.05 -2.66 2.99
CA LEU A 167 -0.28 -3.67 1.99
C LEU A 167 0.37 -5.00 2.41
N THR A 168 -0.34 -5.76 3.25
CA THR A 168 0.12 -7.08 3.71
C THR A 168 -0.16 -8.13 2.63
N LYS A 169 0.82 -9.02 2.35
CA LYS A 169 0.80 -10.01 1.27
C LYS A 169 0.62 -9.40 -0.13
N SER A 170 1.46 -8.43 -0.45
CA SER A 170 1.58 -7.95 -1.83
C SER A 170 2.08 -9.08 -2.75
N ASP A 171 1.93 -8.91 -4.06
CA ASP A 171 2.36 -9.90 -5.05
C ASP A 171 3.88 -10.19 -5.02
N ARG A 172 4.68 -9.28 -4.44
CA ARG A 172 6.16 -9.35 -4.46
C ARG A 172 6.81 -9.44 -3.08
N TYR A 173 6.16 -8.95 -2.03
CA TYR A 173 6.71 -8.84 -0.67
C TYR A 173 5.68 -9.26 0.39
N GLU A 174 6.17 -9.73 1.54
CA GLU A 174 5.32 -10.10 2.68
C GLU A 174 4.51 -8.91 3.19
N GLN A 175 5.10 -7.72 3.12
CA GLN A 175 4.48 -6.46 3.51
C GLN A 175 5.03 -5.33 2.66
N GLU A 176 4.18 -4.36 2.32
CA GLU A 176 4.60 -3.06 1.83
C GLU A 176 4.00 -1.93 2.69
N LEU A 177 4.81 -0.93 2.99
CA LEU A 177 4.34 0.33 3.58
C LEU A 177 4.37 1.42 2.52
N VAL A 178 3.25 2.10 2.32
CA VAL A 178 3.10 3.15 1.31
C VAL A 178 2.80 4.49 1.98
N TYR A 179 3.70 5.45 1.78
CA TYR A 179 3.56 6.84 2.20
C TYR A 179 3.27 7.70 0.98
N GLU A 180 2.41 8.70 1.15
CA GLU A 180 1.99 9.59 0.05
C GLU A 180 2.23 11.04 0.44
N ASP A 181 2.84 11.80 -0.46
CA ASP A 181 2.91 13.25 -0.44
C ASP A 181 2.06 13.80 -1.57
N LYS A 182 0.83 14.19 -1.24
CA LYS A 182 -0.14 14.70 -2.21
C LYS A 182 0.21 16.08 -2.74
N ASP A 183 0.96 16.86 -1.96
CA ASP A 183 1.34 18.22 -2.34
C ASP A 183 2.53 18.22 -3.31
N ASN A 184 3.42 17.22 -3.19
CA ASN A 184 4.61 17.09 -4.04
C ASN A 184 4.51 15.99 -5.10
N ASN A 185 3.36 15.31 -5.25
CA ASN A 185 3.15 14.23 -6.23
C ASN A 185 4.09 13.02 -6.01
N ILE A 186 4.34 12.61 -4.76
CA ILE A 186 5.30 11.53 -4.45
C ILE A 186 4.62 10.39 -3.68
N GLU A 187 4.80 9.17 -4.14
CA GLU A 187 4.61 7.94 -3.36
C GLU A 187 6.00 7.40 -2.96
N LEU A 188 6.19 7.14 -1.66
CA LEU A 188 7.33 6.39 -1.14
C LEU A 188 6.86 5.04 -0.62
N ARG A 189 7.35 3.97 -1.22
CA ARG A 189 6.99 2.60 -0.87
C ARG A 189 8.21 1.83 -0.37
N PHE A 190 8.00 1.05 0.68
CA PHE A 190 8.99 0.11 1.22
C PHE A 190 8.45 -1.31 1.11
N GLY A 191 9.20 -2.22 0.48
CA GLY A 191 8.90 -3.64 0.42
C GLY A 191 9.70 -4.41 1.45
N PHE A 192 9.05 -5.29 2.20
CA PHE A 192 9.64 -6.00 3.32
C PHE A 192 9.61 -7.52 3.15
N TRP A 193 10.69 -8.17 3.60
CA TRP A 193 10.78 -9.60 3.85
C TRP A 193 11.39 -9.84 5.22
N ASP A 194 10.85 -10.73 6.04
CA ASP A 194 11.36 -11.00 7.41
C ASP A 194 11.58 -9.71 8.22
N ASN A 195 10.59 -8.79 8.18
CA ASN A 195 10.62 -7.49 8.85
C ASN A 195 11.81 -6.59 8.44
N LYS A 196 12.39 -6.77 7.24
CA LYS A 196 13.51 -5.98 6.74
C LYS A 196 13.21 -5.36 5.40
N VAL A 197 13.64 -4.13 5.20
CA VAL A 197 13.53 -3.43 3.91
C VAL A 197 14.37 -4.15 2.87
N GLU A 198 13.73 -4.62 1.82
CA GLU A 198 14.36 -5.29 0.67
C GLU A 198 14.27 -4.42 -0.60
N MET A 199 13.32 -3.49 -0.65
CA MET A 199 13.14 -2.62 -1.79
C MET A 199 12.53 -1.28 -1.38
N ILE A 200 12.94 -0.23 -2.08
CA ILE A 200 12.41 1.12 -1.91
C ILE A 200 12.06 1.68 -3.27
N TRP A 201 10.86 2.27 -3.36
CA TRP A 201 10.40 2.98 -4.55
C TRP A 201 10.01 4.40 -4.21
N LEU A 202 10.42 5.32 -5.06
CA LEU A 202 9.83 6.64 -5.19
C LEU A 202 9.07 6.67 -6.51
N THR A 203 7.80 7.04 -6.51
CA THR A 203 6.96 7.07 -7.72
C THR A 203 6.15 8.36 -7.76
N ALA A 204 5.93 8.92 -8.94
CA ALA A 204 5.00 10.01 -9.12
C ALA A 204 3.56 9.51 -8.84
N LEU A 205 2.77 10.19 -8.01
CA LEU A 205 1.41 9.72 -7.66
C LEU A 205 0.51 9.59 -8.89
N ASP A 206 0.67 10.47 -9.87
CA ASP A 206 -0.05 10.40 -11.16
C ASP A 206 0.32 9.17 -12.02
N LYS A 207 1.34 8.40 -11.60
CA LYS A 207 1.83 7.18 -12.26
C LYS A 207 1.86 5.95 -11.34
N ALA A 208 1.54 6.11 -10.06
CA ALA A 208 1.58 5.02 -9.11
C ALA A 208 0.51 3.96 -9.48
N PRO A 209 0.84 2.65 -9.45
CA PRO A 209 -0.15 1.61 -9.60
C PRO A 209 -1.10 1.67 -8.40
N ILE A 210 -2.33 2.11 -8.63
CA ILE A 210 -3.42 2.15 -7.65
C ILE A 210 -3.86 0.72 -7.32
#